data_AF-A0A919LG40-F1
#
_entry.id   AF-A0A919LG40-F1
#
_cell.length_a   1.000
_cell.length_b   1.000
_cell.length_c   1.000
_cell.angle_alpha   90.00
_cell.angle_beta   90.00
_cell.angle_gamma   90.00
#
_symmetry.space_group_name_H-M   'P 1'
#
loop_
_entity.id
_entity.type
_entity.pdbx_description
1 polymer ?
#
loop_
_entity_poly.entity_id
_entity_poly.type
_entity_poly.pdbx_seq_one_letter_code
_entity_poly.pdbx_strand_id
1 'polypeptide(L)'
;MQPAKETPERIPGRLHRARALYRNVSKRKMAWLLLKDTVNSCIEYRILGLAAEAAFFTLLSLPPLFLGLLGLLGYVDNWTDTTTVASIEENLLGAVGTVLSDRGVNDIAKPLLDDVTSRGRPDLISLGFAFALWSGSRAVNVFIDTITVMYGLDGHRGIVKTRLLAFLLYVIALLIGAIVLPLMVVGPDAVVRLVPWGTEVIAVLYWPTVTLLSIAFLTTLYHVSVPVRSPWIEDVPGALVALAMWVLGSFLLRIYLTNTVEGPTIYGSLAAPVAVLLWIGISAFAVLVGAAVNAAIDRVWPSVATASAREANERAREAEAAQLIARAAAWRAMAEGESEDDEDDGMPSEFPERWSKFLPPEDYSSRLRKH
;
A
#
# COMPACT_ATOMS: atom_id res chain seq x y z
N MET A 1 -33.95 29.20 42.07
CA MET A 1 -32.54 29.12 42.50
C MET A 1 -31.93 27.87 41.88
N GLN A 2 -31.19 28.01 40.78
CA GLN A 2 -30.38 26.97 40.16
C GLN A 2 -28.92 27.19 40.59
N PRO A 3 -28.17 26.16 41.02
CA PRO A 3 -26.74 26.31 41.23
C PRO A 3 -25.96 26.15 39.91
N ALA A 4 -24.81 26.81 39.89
CA ALA A 4 -23.97 27.10 38.74
C ALA A 4 -23.37 25.85 38.07
N LYS A 5 -23.28 25.91 36.74
CA LYS A 5 -22.40 25.07 35.94
C LYS A 5 -20.95 25.41 36.29
N GLU A 6 -20.24 24.48 36.89
CA GLU A 6 -18.77 24.51 36.95
C GLU A 6 -18.22 24.36 35.52
N THR A 7 -17.49 25.37 35.07
CA THR A 7 -16.67 25.31 33.86
C THR A 7 -15.49 24.37 34.10
N PRO A 8 -15.23 23.36 33.24
CA PRO A 8 -14.06 22.52 33.39
C PRO A 8 -12.80 23.36 33.11
N GLU A 9 -11.90 23.35 34.08
CA GLU A 9 -10.58 23.97 34.05
C GLU A 9 -9.78 23.45 32.83
N ARG A 10 -9.40 24.35 31.92
CA ARG A 10 -8.55 23.99 30.76
C ARG A 10 -7.16 23.64 31.27
N ILE A 11 -6.87 22.35 31.38
CA ILE A 11 -5.51 21.84 31.55
C ILE A 11 -4.66 22.37 30.37
N PRO A 12 -3.57 23.12 30.60
CA PRO A 12 -2.74 23.62 29.52
C PRO A 12 -2.14 22.44 28.73
N GLY A 13 -2.51 22.34 27.46
CA GLY A 13 -2.23 21.20 26.60
C GLY A 13 -0.73 20.91 26.46
N ARG A 14 -0.42 19.61 26.49
CA ARG A 14 0.92 19.00 26.29
C ARG A 14 1.63 19.49 25.00
N LEU A 15 0.88 20.06 24.06
CA LEU A 15 1.31 20.64 22.79
C LEU A 15 2.30 21.81 22.90
N HIS A 16 2.22 22.64 23.95
CA HIS A 16 3.26 23.67 24.19
C HIS A 16 4.62 23.06 24.60
N ARG A 17 4.62 21.89 25.25
CA ARG A 17 5.86 21.19 25.62
C ARG A 17 6.56 20.54 24.43
N ALA A 18 5.82 20.01 23.45
CA ALA A 18 6.40 19.39 22.26
C ALA A 18 7.18 20.39 21.38
N ARG A 19 6.62 21.59 21.14
CA ARG A 19 7.33 22.69 20.45
C ARG A 19 8.56 23.20 21.21
N ALA A 20 8.55 23.13 22.55
CA ALA A 20 9.66 23.57 23.39
C ALA A 20 10.83 22.57 23.41
N LEU A 21 10.58 21.26 23.23
CA LEU A 21 11.58 20.20 23.33
C LEU A 21 12.63 20.22 22.22
N TYR A 22 12.29 20.79 21.05
CA TYR A 22 13.15 20.77 19.87
C TYR A 22 13.72 22.13 19.44
N ARG A 23 13.33 23.22 20.12
CA ARG A 23 13.77 24.59 19.77
C ARG A 23 15.29 24.78 19.87
N ASN A 24 15.96 23.97 20.69
CA ASN A 24 17.40 24.10 20.98
C ASN A 24 18.24 22.92 20.44
N VAL A 25 17.72 22.11 19.51
CA VAL A 25 18.45 20.96 18.94
C VAL A 25 19.20 21.39 17.68
N SER A 26 20.50 21.06 17.59
CA SER A 26 21.29 21.34 16.38
C SER A 26 20.65 20.69 15.14
N LYS A 27 20.73 21.34 13.97
CA LYS A 27 20.16 20.83 12.70
C LYS A 27 20.61 19.39 12.38
N ARG A 28 21.87 19.05 12.69
CA ARG A 28 22.42 17.70 12.51
C ARG A 28 21.77 16.68 13.43
N LYS A 29 21.62 17.01 14.72
CA LYS A 29 20.95 16.13 15.68
C LYS A 29 19.47 15.95 15.33
N MET A 30 18.81 16.99 14.83
CA MET A 30 17.44 16.90 14.34
C MET A 30 17.31 15.96 13.14
N ALA A 31 18.15 16.13 12.11
CA ALA A 31 18.15 15.26 10.94
C ALA A 31 18.42 13.79 11.32
N TRP A 32 19.36 13.55 12.24
CA TRP A 32 19.63 12.21 12.76
C TRP A 32 18.45 11.61 13.52
N LEU A 33 17.75 12.40 14.34
CA LEU A 33 16.57 11.94 15.07
C LEU A 33 15.42 11.61 14.13
N LEU A 34 15.16 12.45 13.11
CA LEU A 34 14.16 12.16 12.09
C LEU A 34 14.49 10.89 11.31
N LEU A 35 15.74 10.74 10.86
CA LEU A 35 16.20 9.53 10.18
C LEU A 35 15.99 8.29 11.07
N LYS A 36 16.37 8.37 12.34
CA LYS A 36 16.20 7.29 13.31
C LYS A 36 14.72 6.96 13.51
N ASP A 37 13.85 7.97 13.66
CA ASP A 37 12.41 7.77 13.84
C ASP A 37 11.77 7.15 12.59
N THR A 38 12.16 7.61 11.39
CA THR A 38 11.73 7.01 10.12
C THR A 38 12.16 5.55 10.05
N VAL A 39 13.44 5.23 10.28
CA VAL A 39 13.93 3.84 10.22
C VAL A 39 13.21 2.95 11.24
N ASN A 40 13.05 3.42 12.47
CA ASN A 40 12.31 2.69 13.50
C ASN A 40 10.86 2.45 13.09
N SER A 41 10.19 3.47 12.55
CA SER A 41 8.81 3.34 12.04
C SER A 41 8.75 2.34 10.88
N CYS A 42 9.74 2.35 9.98
CA CYS A 42 9.80 1.39 8.87
C CYS A 42 9.85 -0.07 9.37
N ILE A 43 10.60 -0.31 10.45
CA ILE A 43 10.74 -1.63 11.06
C ILE A 43 9.47 -2.01 11.82
N GLU A 44 8.96 -1.10 12.65
CA GLU A 44 7.76 -1.31 13.49
C GLU A 44 6.52 -1.65 12.63
N TYR A 45 6.31 -0.88 11.55
CA TYR A 45 5.19 -1.12 10.64
C TYR A 45 5.47 -2.18 9.57
N ARG A 46 6.61 -2.88 9.63
CA ARG A 46 6.97 -3.94 8.67
C ARG A 46 6.85 -3.48 7.20
N ILE A 47 7.35 -2.28 6.89
CA ILE A 47 7.19 -1.65 5.56
C ILE A 47 7.64 -2.57 4.43
N LEU A 48 8.71 -3.34 4.62
CA LEU A 48 9.18 -4.30 3.60
C LEU A 48 8.11 -5.34 3.26
N GLY A 49 7.38 -5.84 4.26
CA GLY A 49 6.29 -6.80 4.07
C GLY A 49 5.08 -6.17 3.38
N LEU A 50 4.73 -4.94 3.74
CA LEU A 50 3.63 -4.19 3.11
C LEU A 50 3.98 -3.79 1.67
N ALA A 51 5.24 -3.44 1.39
CA ALA A 51 5.73 -3.21 0.04
C ALA A 51 5.63 -4.48 -0.82
N ALA A 52 5.99 -5.64 -0.26
CA ALA A 52 5.82 -6.92 -0.93
C ALA A 52 4.33 -7.26 -1.18
N GLU A 53 3.44 -6.97 -0.22
CA GLU A 53 1.98 -7.12 -0.41
C GLU A 53 1.48 -6.24 -1.56
N ALA A 54 1.83 -4.95 -1.56
CA ALA A 54 1.45 -4.02 -2.62
C ALA A 54 2.00 -4.48 -3.99
N ALA A 55 3.24 -4.96 -4.04
CA ALA A 55 3.86 -5.44 -5.26
C ALA A 55 3.19 -6.71 -5.80
N PHE A 56 2.87 -7.66 -4.92
CA PHE A 56 2.15 -8.87 -5.29
C PHE A 56 0.79 -8.55 -5.93
N PHE A 57 -0.03 -7.72 -5.26
CA PHE A 57 -1.35 -7.36 -5.78
C PHE A 57 -1.28 -6.48 -7.03
N THR A 58 -0.26 -5.64 -7.17
CA THR A 58 -0.02 -4.89 -8.41
C THR A 58 0.32 -5.84 -9.55
N LEU A 59 1.30 -6.73 -9.37
CA LEU A 59 1.70 -7.69 -10.41
C LEU A 59 0.55 -8.60 -10.82
N LEU A 60 -0.24 -9.08 -9.86
CA LEU A 60 -1.41 -9.92 -10.10
C LEU A 60 -2.50 -9.20 -10.91
N SER A 61 -2.59 -7.88 -10.79
CA SER A 61 -3.56 -7.08 -11.56
C SER A 61 -3.16 -6.87 -13.02
N LEU A 62 -1.87 -6.91 -13.35
CA LEU A 62 -1.38 -6.48 -14.67
C LEU A 62 -1.95 -7.31 -15.83
N PRO A 63 -1.80 -8.66 -15.89
CA PRO A 63 -2.24 -9.40 -17.07
C PRO A 63 -3.74 -9.27 -17.37
N PRO A 64 -4.66 -9.47 -16.40
CA PRO A 64 -6.09 -9.34 -16.67
C PRO A 64 -6.51 -7.89 -16.94
N LEU A 65 -5.81 -6.89 -16.38
CA LEU A 65 -6.08 -5.48 -16.69
C LEU A 65 -5.76 -5.16 -18.15
N PHE A 66 -4.60 -5.60 -18.64
CA PHE A 66 -4.20 -5.38 -20.02
C PHE A 66 -5.16 -6.07 -20.99
N LEU A 67 -5.49 -7.34 -20.75
CA LEU A 67 -6.45 -8.08 -21.58
C LEU A 67 -7.85 -7.45 -21.54
N GLY A 68 -8.30 -6.97 -20.38
CA GLY A 68 -9.57 -6.26 -20.25
C GLY A 68 -9.59 -4.94 -21.01
N LEU A 69 -8.52 -4.14 -20.93
CA LEU A 69 -8.40 -2.88 -21.66
C LEU A 69 -8.38 -3.10 -23.17
N LEU A 70 -7.71 -4.15 -23.65
CA LEU A 70 -7.73 -4.53 -25.06
C LEU A 70 -9.10 -5.02 -25.52
N GLY A 71 -9.79 -5.84 -24.72
CA GLY A 71 -11.15 -6.25 -25.03
C GLY A 71 -12.09 -5.04 -25.15
N LEU A 72 -11.91 -4.03 -24.29
CA LEU A 72 -12.65 -2.77 -24.38
C LEU A 72 -12.30 -1.99 -25.65
N LEU A 73 -11.01 -1.92 -26.02
CA LEU A 73 -10.56 -1.27 -27.26
C LEU A 73 -11.08 -1.99 -28.51
N GLY A 74 -11.08 -3.33 -28.54
CA GLY A 74 -11.67 -4.12 -29.63
C GLY A 74 -13.16 -3.83 -29.84
N TYR A 75 -13.89 -3.62 -28.75
CA TYR A 75 -15.29 -3.19 -28.83
C TYR A 75 -15.44 -1.77 -29.38
N VAL A 76 -14.56 -0.84 -29.01
CA VAL A 76 -14.54 0.54 -29.52
C VAL A 76 -14.12 0.58 -30.99
N ASP A 77 -13.15 -0.22 -31.43
CA ASP A 77 -12.67 -0.31 -32.82
C ASP A 77 -13.80 -0.81 -33.74
N ASN A 78 -14.53 -1.86 -33.33
CA ASN A 78 -15.72 -2.34 -34.03
C ASN A 78 -16.83 -1.28 -34.13
N TRP A 79 -16.88 -0.31 -33.20
CA TRP A 79 -17.86 0.77 -33.21
C TRP A 79 -17.38 2.01 -34.01
N THR A 80 -16.06 2.19 -34.16
CA THR A 80 -15.45 3.39 -34.73
C THR A 80 -14.74 3.17 -36.08
N ASP A 81 -14.70 1.93 -36.61
CA ASP A 81 -14.06 1.55 -37.88
C ASP A 81 -12.60 2.02 -38.01
N THR A 82 -11.90 2.13 -36.87
CA THR A 82 -10.48 2.48 -36.86
C THR A 82 -9.67 1.18 -36.94
N THR A 83 -8.41 1.20 -37.41
CA THR A 83 -7.52 0.02 -37.45
C THR A 83 -6.52 0.04 -36.29
N THR A 84 -6.96 0.50 -35.12
CA THR A 84 -6.05 0.84 -34.01
C THR A 84 -5.66 -0.40 -33.20
N VAL A 85 -6.52 -1.41 -33.16
CA VAL A 85 -6.33 -2.57 -32.28
C VAL A 85 -5.14 -3.42 -32.70
N ALA A 86 -4.93 -3.66 -33.99
CA ALA A 86 -3.82 -4.49 -34.48
C ALA A 86 -2.44 -3.90 -34.10
N SER A 87 -2.27 -2.58 -34.19
CA SER A 87 -1.02 -1.92 -33.79
C SER A 87 -0.81 -1.93 -32.28
N ILE A 88 -1.88 -1.85 -31.47
CA ILE A 88 -1.78 -1.95 -30.01
C ILE A 88 -1.47 -3.41 -29.60
N GLU A 89 -2.07 -4.38 -30.28
CA GLU A 89 -1.85 -5.81 -30.07
C GLU A 89 -0.39 -6.20 -30.33
N GLU A 90 0.18 -5.73 -31.43
CA GLU A 90 1.57 -6.01 -31.80
C GLU A 90 2.57 -5.35 -30.84
N ASN A 91 2.32 -4.09 -30.45
CA ASN A 91 3.11 -3.41 -29.41
C ASN A 91 2.99 -4.11 -28.06
N LEU A 92 1.82 -4.66 -27.72
CA LEU A 92 1.63 -5.40 -26.48
C LEU A 92 2.38 -6.73 -26.51
N LEU A 93 2.29 -7.51 -27.58
CA LEU A 93 3.05 -8.76 -27.70
C LEU A 93 4.56 -8.50 -27.64
N GLY A 94 5.02 -7.37 -28.19
CA GLY A 94 6.39 -6.89 -28.01
C GLY A 94 6.73 -6.58 -26.55
N ALA A 95 5.87 -5.83 -25.85
CA ALA A 95 6.07 -5.50 -24.44
C ALA A 95 6.01 -6.73 -23.53
N VAL A 96 5.06 -7.64 -23.75
CA VAL A 96 4.94 -8.92 -23.03
C VAL A 96 6.14 -9.81 -23.32
N GLY A 97 6.65 -9.81 -24.55
CA GLY A 97 7.88 -10.52 -24.92
C GLY A 97 9.15 -9.99 -24.28
N THR A 98 9.14 -8.76 -23.75
CA THR A 98 10.25 -8.28 -22.91
C THR A 98 10.23 -8.86 -21.50
N VAL A 99 9.07 -9.36 -21.06
CA VAL A 99 8.83 -9.84 -19.69
C VAL A 99 8.62 -11.36 -19.60
N LEU A 100 8.06 -11.99 -20.64
CA LEU A 100 7.80 -13.42 -20.69
C LEU A 100 8.79 -14.10 -21.64
N SER A 101 9.02 -15.40 -21.42
CA SER A 101 9.75 -16.22 -22.40
C SER A 101 8.95 -16.39 -23.68
N ASP A 102 9.63 -16.76 -24.78
CA ASP A 102 8.97 -17.08 -26.05
C ASP A 102 7.83 -18.10 -25.90
N ARG A 103 7.97 -19.08 -25.00
CA ARG A 103 6.89 -20.02 -24.67
C ARG A 103 5.74 -19.34 -23.94
N GLY A 104 6.02 -18.49 -22.94
CA GLY A 104 4.99 -17.71 -22.26
C GLY A 104 4.24 -16.77 -23.22
N VAL A 105 4.92 -16.19 -24.20
CA VAL A 105 4.28 -15.36 -25.22
C VAL A 105 3.46 -16.22 -26.19
N ASN A 106 4.03 -17.26 -26.76
CA ASN A 106 3.39 -18.03 -27.84
C ASN A 106 2.34 -19.02 -27.34
N ASP A 107 2.52 -19.61 -26.16
CA ASP A 107 1.65 -20.68 -25.65
C ASP A 107 0.59 -20.15 -24.66
N ILE A 108 0.79 -18.94 -24.10
CA ILE A 108 -0.11 -18.35 -23.10
C ILE A 108 -0.64 -17.00 -23.59
N ALA A 109 0.23 -16.00 -23.80
CA ALA A 109 -0.22 -14.63 -24.08
C ALA A 109 -0.94 -14.50 -25.43
N LYS A 110 -0.39 -15.06 -26.52
CA LYS A 110 -0.99 -15.02 -27.86
C LYS A 110 -2.34 -15.75 -27.93
N PRO A 111 -2.49 -16.99 -27.43
CA PRO A 111 -3.78 -17.65 -27.41
C PRO A 111 -4.82 -16.93 -26.54
N LEU A 112 -4.41 -16.40 -25.38
CA LEU A 112 -5.30 -15.58 -24.54
C LEU A 112 -5.74 -14.32 -25.27
N LEU A 113 -4.83 -13.67 -25.99
CA LEU A 113 -5.11 -12.47 -26.75
C LEU A 113 -6.06 -12.75 -27.90
N ASP A 114 -5.81 -13.79 -28.70
CA ASP A 114 -6.68 -14.25 -29.79
C ASP A 114 -8.06 -14.72 -29.27
N ASP A 115 -8.12 -15.38 -28.12
CA ASP A 115 -9.39 -15.74 -27.46
C ASP A 115 -10.21 -14.50 -27.07
N VAL A 116 -9.53 -13.41 -26.72
CA VAL A 116 -10.14 -12.14 -26.31
C VAL A 116 -10.58 -11.30 -27.50
N THR A 117 -9.75 -11.16 -28.54
CA THR A 117 -10.03 -10.34 -29.73
C THR A 117 -10.89 -11.08 -30.77
N SER A 118 -10.65 -12.36 -31.02
CA SER A 118 -11.27 -13.11 -32.12
C SER A 118 -12.49 -13.95 -31.70
N ARG A 119 -12.46 -14.58 -30.50
CA ARG A 119 -13.52 -15.51 -30.06
C ARG A 119 -14.59 -14.91 -29.16
N GLY A 120 -14.44 -13.65 -28.76
CA GLY A 120 -15.47 -12.88 -28.07
C GLY A 120 -16.06 -13.60 -26.86
N ARG A 121 -15.24 -13.92 -25.86
CA ARG A 121 -15.71 -14.42 -24.54
C ARG A 121 -15.81 -13.27 -23.53
N PRO A 122 -16.86 -12.41 -23.59
CA PRO A 122 -17.00 -11.25 -22.73
C PRO A 122 -17.02 -11.62 -21.25
N ASP A 123 -17.51 -12.81 -20.90
CA ASP A 123 -17.59 -13.30 -19.52
C ASP A 123 -16.21 -13.44 -18.86
N LEU A 124 -15.23 -13.99 -19.59
CA LEU A 124 -13.86 -14.17 -19.09
C LEU A 124 -13.12 -12.84 -19.01
N ILE A 125 -13.32 -11.97 -20.01
CA ILE A 125 -12.74 -10.62 -20.05
C ILE A 125 -13.26 -9.81 -18.87
N SER A 126 -14.57 -9.84 -18.63
CA SER A 126 -15.22 -9.09 -17.56
C SER A 126 -14.80 -9.59 -16.18
N LEU A 127 -14.75 -10.91 -15.98
CA LEU A 127 -14.31 -11.50 -14.72
C LEU A 127 -12.82 -11.21 -14.44
N GLY A 128 -11.96 -11.37 -15.44
CA GLY A 128 -10.54 -11.04 -15.34
C GLY A 128 -10.32 -9.57 -15.03
N PHE A 129 -11.00 -8.67 -15.75
CA PHE A 129 -10.93 -7.24 -15.52
C PHE A 129 -11.42 -6.84 -14.12
N ALA A 130 -12.54 -7.41 -13.66
CA ALA A 130 -13.03 -7.19 -12.30
C ALA A 130 -12.02 -7.66 -11.24
N PHE A 131 -11.40 -8.82 -11.46
CA PHE A 131 -10.35 -9.34 -10.58
C PHE A 131 -9.10 -8.44 -10.57
N ALA A 132 -8.67 -7.96 -11.73
CA ALA A 132 -7.58 -7.00 -11.82
C ALA A 132 -7.90 -5.68 -11.10
N LEU A 133 -9.12 -5.17 -11.27
CA LEU A 133 -9.56 -3.94 -10.62
C LEU A 133 -9.59 -4.11 -9.09
N TRP A 134 -10.07 -5.25 -8.61
CA TRP A 134 -10.02 -5.62 -7.20
C TRP A 134 -8.57 -5.73 -6.70
N SER A 135 -7.72 -6.47 -7.41
CA SER A 135 -6.31 -6.69 -7.03
C SER A 135 -5.54 -5.38 -6.97
N GLY A 136 -5.63 -4.54 -8.01
CA GLY A 136 -4.95 -3.25 -8.04
C GLY A 136 -5.49 -2.27 -7.00
N SER A 137 -6.80 -2.23 -6.77
CA SER A 137 -7.38 -1.44 -5.66
C SER A 137 -6.88 -1.90 -4.29
N ARG A 138 -6.59 -3.20 -4.14
CA ARG A 138 -6.00 -3.74 -2.92
C ARG A 138 -4.55 -3.28 -2.74
N ALA A 139 -3.74 -3.23 -3.79
CA ALA A 139 -2.40 -2.64 -3.72
C ALA A 139 -2.44 -1.16 -3.29
N VAL A 140 -3.36 -0.37 -3.86
CA VAL A 140 -3.56 1.04 -3.43
C VAL A 140 -4.02 1.14 -1.99
N ASN A 141 -4.89 0.23 -1.54
CA ASN A 141 -5.34 0.19 -0.15
C ASN A 141 -4.18 -0.04 0.81
N VAL A 142 -3.17 -0.85 0.46
CA VAL A 142 -1.98 -1.03 1.30
C VAL A 142 -1.29 0.30 1.54
N PHE A 143 -1.09 1.13 0.51
CA PHE A 143 -0.51 2.47 0.68
C PHE A 143 -1.37 3.34 1.59
N ILE A 144 -2.67 3.49 1.29
CA ILE A 144 -3.56 4.38 2.05
C ILE A 144 -3.63 3.99 3.53
N ASP A 145 -3.82 2.70 3.80
CA ASP A 145 -3.98 2.18 5.17
C ASP A 145 -2.66 2.34 5.94
N THR A 146 -1.54 1.96 5.33
CA THR A 146 -0.21 2.10 5.95
C THR A 146 0.12 3.56 6.26
N ILE A 147 -0.13 4.48 5.32
CA ILE A 147 0.08 5.92 5.53
C ILE A 147 -0.82 6.39 6.69
N THR A 148 -2.09 6.00 6.71
CA THR A 148 -3.03 6.41 7.76
C THR A 148 -2.58 5.93 9.15
N VAL A 149 -2.11 4.68 9.23
CA VAL A 149 -1.57 4.07 10.46
C VAL A 149 -0.31 4.79 10.93
N MET A 150 0.62 5.13 10.02
CA MET A 150 1.87 5.85 10.38
C MET A 150 1.61 7.21 11.03
N TYR A 151 0.54 7.88 10.60
CA TYR A 151 0.06 9.14 11.17
C TYR A 151 -0.73 8.96 12.48
N GLY A 152 -0.98 7.72 12.93
CA GLY A 152 -1.76 7.41 14.14
C GLY A 152 -3.26 7.64 13.98
N LEU A 153 -3.77 7.60 12.74
CA LEU A 153 -5.16 7.90 12.40
C LEU A 153 -5.93 6.66 11.92
N ASP A 154 -5.43 5.46 12.23
CA ASP A 154 -6.12 4.22 11.93
C ASP A 154 -7.46 4.13 12.67
N GLY A 155 -8.46 3.61 11.96
CA GLY A 155 -9.86 3.61 12.39
C GLY A 155 -10.65 4.89 12.06
N HIS A 156 -9.99 6.03 11.82
CA HIS A 156 -10.68 7.33 11.70
C HIS A 156 -11.65 7.42 10.51
N ARG A 157 -11.29 6.83 9.36
CA ARG A 157 -12.12 6.85 8.14
C ARG A 157 -13.13 5.69 8.09
N GLY A 158 -12.89 4.61 8.83
CA GLY A 158 -13.61 3.35 8.72
C GLY A 158 -13.28 2.54 7.46
N ILE A 159 -13.49 1.22 7.51
CA ILE A 159 -13.02 0.27 6.50
C ILE A 159 -13.65 0.52 5.11
N VAL A 160 -14.96 0.77 5.06
CA VAL A 160 -15.70 0.92 3.79
C VAL A 160 -15.23 2.17 3.03
N LYS A 161 -15.11 3.31 3.72
CA LYS A 161 -14.67 4.56 3.09
C LYS A 161 -13.20 4.48 2.65
N THR A 162 -12.34 3.82 3.42
CA THR A 162 -10.94 3.56 3.01
C THR A 162 -10.87 2.68 1.76
N ARG A 163 -11.68 1.61 1.68
CA ARG A 163 -11.76 0.75 0.49
C ARG A 163 -12.29 1.46 -0.74
N LEU A 164 -13.33 2.28 -0.59
CA LEU A 164 -13.88 3.07 -1.69
C LEU A 164 -12.86 4.11 -2.20
N LEU A 165 -12.12 4.75 -1.29
CA LEU A 165 -11.05 5.68 -1.65
C LEU A 165 -9.93 4.98 -2.41
N ALA A 166 -9.50 3.80 -1.95
CA ALA A 166 -8.47 3.00 -2.62
C ALA A 166 -8.88 2.62 -4.03
N PHE A 167 -10.13 2.19 -4.21
CA PHE A 167 -10.69 1.88 -5.52
C PHE A 167 -10.73 3.11 -6.44
N LEU A 168 -11.22 4.25 -5.94
CA LEU A 168 -11.29 5.48 -6.73
C LEU A 168 -9.90 5.99 -7.14
N LEU A 169 -8.95 6.02 -6.20
CA LEU A 169 -7.57 6.42 -6.49
C LEU A 169 -6.91 5.46 -7.48
N TYR A 170 -7.19 4.16 -7.39
CA TYR A 170 -6.70 3.19 -8.36
C TYR A 170 -7.25 3.46 -9.77
N VAL A 171 -8.56 3.69 -9.92
CA VAL A 171 -9.16 4.05 -11.23
C VAL A 171 -8.56 5.34 -11.78
N ILE A 172 -8.42 6.38 -10.96
CA ILE A 172 -7.79 7.64 -11.38
C ILE A 172 -6.33 7.41 -11.78
N ALA A 173 -5.57 6.64 -11.00
CA ALA A 173 -4.18 6.30 -11.33
C ALA A 173 -4.08 5.49 -12.62
N LEU A 174 -5.03 4.60 -12.93
CA LEU A 174 -5.10 3.89 -14.20
C LEU A 174 -5.35 4.84 -15.38
N LEU A 175 -6.30 5.78 -15.25
CA LEU A 175 -6.60 6.75 -16.30
C LEU A 175 -5.40 7.68 -16.56
N ILE A 176 -4.76 8.17 -15.50
CA ILE A 176 -3.54 8.96 -15.61
C ILE A 176 -2.41 8.11 -16.22
N GLY A 177 -2.22 6.89 -15.72
CA GLY A 177 -1.18 5.96 -16.19
C GLY A 177 -1.32 5.58 -17.65
N ALA A 178 -2.55 5.40 -18.14
CA ALA A 178 -2.84 5.12 -19.55
C ALA A 178 -2.37 6.24 -20.49
N ILE A 179 -2.27 7.48 -20.00
CA ILE A 179 -1.76 8.62 -20.76
C ILE A 179 -0.26 8.80 -20.49
N VAL A 180 0.14 8.84 -19.22
CA VAL A 180 1.50 9.21 -18.81
C VAL A 180 2.52 8.11 -19.16
N LEU A 181 2.20 6.82 -18.98
CA LEU A 181 3.16 5.75 -19.23
C LEU A 181 3.58 5.65 -20.71
N PRO A 182 2.66 5.70 -21.70
CA PRO A 182 3.08 5.78 -23.11
C PRO A 182 3.92 7.02 -23.39
N LEU A 183 3.56 8.20 -22.88
CA LEU A 183 4.38 9.41 -23.02
C LEU A 183 5.78 9.22 -22.41
N MET A 184 5.88 8.45 -21.33
CA MET A 184 7.14 8.12 -20.66
C MET A 184 8.00 7.13 -21.47
N VAL A 185 7.38 6.08 -22.02
CA VAL A 185 8.05 5.00 -22.77
C VAL A 185 8.52 5.46 -24.14
N VAL A 186 7.69 6.23 -24.85
CA VAL A 186 8.01 6.66 -26.21
C VAL A 186 9.10 7.76 -26.19
N GLY A 187 9.33 8.41 -25.04
CA GLY A 187 10.40 9.37 -24.85
C GLY A 187 10.16 10.71 -25.55
N PRO A 188 11.08 11.68 -25.41
CA PRO A 188 10.92 13.02 -25.97
C PRO A 188 10.79 12.99 -27.51
N ASP A 189 11.42 12.02 -28.18
CA ASP A 189 11.52 11.97 -29.64
C ASP A 189 10.18 11.79 -30.37
N ALA A 190 9.16 11.16 -29.77
CA ALA A 190 7.84 11.10 -30.38
C ALA A 190 6.91 12.25 -29.97
N VAL A 191 7.10 12.83 -28.78
CA VAL A 191 6.40 14.08 -28.41
C VAL A 191 6.80 15.19 -29.38
N VAL A 192 8.08 15.21 -29.77
CA VAL A 192 8.65 16.06 -30.82
C VAL A 192 8.01 15.83 -32.19
N ARG A 193 7.59 14.60 -32.52
CA ARG A 193 6.87 14.30 -33.78
C ARG A 193 5.43 14.80 -33.79
N LEU A 194 4.76 14.83 -32.62
CA LEU A 194 3.41 15.40 -32.50
C LEU A 194 3.41 16.94 -32.50
N VAL A 195 4.48 17.57 -32.01
CA VAL A 195 4.61 19.04 -31.94
C VAL A 195 5.96 19.46 -32.55
N PRO A 196 6.03 19.64 -33.89
CA PRO A 196 7.28 19.92 -34.59
C PRO A 196 7.91 21.28 -34.25
N TRP A 197 7.15 22.22 -33.67
CA TRP A 197 7.56 23.61 -33.47
C TRP A 197 8.16 23.89 -32.08
N GLY A 198 8.68 22.88 -31.39
CA GLY A 198 9.18 23.03 -30.01
C GLY A 198 10.17 21.96 -29.60
N THR A 199 10.95 21.42 -30.54
CA THR A 199 11.77 20.22 -30.32
C THR A 199 12.78 20.34 -29.18
N GLU A 200 13.50 21.47 -29.13
CA GLU A 200 14.44 21.79 -28.05
C GLU A 200 13.73 22.06 -26.73
N VAL A 201 12.57 22.73 -26.76
CA VAL A 201 11.76 23.05 -25.58
C VAL A 201 11.21 21.77 -24.94
N ILE A 202 10.71 20.83 -25.74
CA ILE A 202 10.19 19.54 -25.29
C ILE A 202 11.31 18.70 -24.69
N ALA A 203 12.46 18.59 -25.37
CA ALA A 203 13.59 17.82 -24.86
C ALA A 203 14.10 18.32 -23.50
N VAL A 204 14.16 19.64 -23.30
CA VAL A 204 14.61 20.26 -22.04
C VAL A 204 13.54 20.17 -20.94
N LEU A 205 12.26 20.42 -21.26
CA LEU A 205 11.18 20.44 -20.27
C LEU A 205 10.62 19.07 -19.91
N TYR A 206 10.91 18.03 -20.69
CA TYR A 206 10.38 16.68 -20.47
C TYR A 206 10.73 16.13 -19.08
N TRP A 207 12.01 16.03 -18.74
CA TRP A 207 12.46 15.46 -17.46
C TRP A 207 12.03 16.28 -16.23
N PRO A 208 12.12 17.63 -16.24
CA PRO A 208 11.53 18.46 -15.19
C PRO A 208 10.01 18.25 -15.04
N THR A 209 9.29 18.15 -16.16
CA THR A 209 7.83 17.93 -16.14
C THR A 209 7.48 16.58 -15.56
N VAL A 210 8.15 15.50 -16.00
CA VAL A 210 7.96 14.15 -15.46
C VAL A 210 8.26 14.14 -13.96
N THR A 211 9.38 14.75 -13.55
CA THR A 211 9.78 14.83 -12.14
C THR A 211 8.74 15.59 -11.30
N LEU A 212 8.27 16.74 -11.79
CA LEU A 212 7.26 17.56 -11.12
C LEU A 212 5.92 16.81 -11.02
N LEU A 213 5.51 16.11 -12.08
CA LEU A 213 4.30 15.27 -12.08
C LEU A 213 4.45 14.09 -11.12
N SER A 214 5.61 13.43 -11.05
CA SER A 214 5.86 12.36 -10.08
C SER A 214 5.80 12.87 -8.63
N ILE A 215 6.41 14.02 -8.34
CA ILE A 215 6.33 14.65 -7.02
C ILE A 215 4.88 15.03 -6.71
N ALA A 216 4.16 15.63 -7.66
CA ALA A 216 2.77 16.01 -7.48
C ALA A 216 1.86 14.79 -7.24
N PHE A 217 2.08 13.70 -7.97
CA PHE A 217 1.38 12.43 -7.81
C PHE A 217 1.62 11.84 -6.42
N LEU A 218 2.89 11.70 -6.00
CA LEU A 218 3.25 11.16 -4.69
C LEU A 218 2.74 12.02 -3.54
N THR A 219 2.90 13.33 -3.64
CA THR A 219 2.40 14.29 -2.64
C THR A 219 0.87 14.19 -2.54
N THR A 220 0.16 14.07 -3.67
CA THR A 220 -1.29 13.87 -3.67
C THR A 220 -1.70 12.53 -3.07
N LEU A 221 -0.96 11.45 -3.36
CA LEU A 221 -1.19 10.14 -2.76
C LEU A 221 -1.08 10.23 -1.23
N TYR A 222 -0.02 10.86 -0.70
CA TYR A 222 0.16 11.06 0.74
C TYR A 222 -0.95 11.93 1.33
N HIS A 223 -1.21 13.07 0.72
CA HIS A 223 -2.19 14.04 1.19
C HIS A 223 -3.61 13.46 1.26
N VAL A 224 -4.02 12.70 0.25
CA VAL A 224 -5.36 12.09 0.20
C VAL A 224 -5.46 10.85 1.09
N SER A 225 -4.34 10.14 1.33
CA SER A 225 -4.33 8.99 2.22
C SER A 225 -4.67 9.37 3.65
N VAL A 226 -4.17 10.52 4.13
CA VAL A 226 -4.45 11.05 5.46
C VAL A 226 -5.90 11.57 5.54
N PRO A 227 -6.71 11.15 6.53
CA PRO A 227 -8.13 11.50 6.60
C PRO A 227 -8.43 12.92 7.07
N VAL A 228 -7.40 13.68 7.44
CA VAL A 228 -7.49 15.07 7.87
C VAL A 228 -6.74 15.99 6.90
N ARG A 229 -7.25 17.20 6.73
CA ARG A 229 -6.68 18.16 5.77
C ARG A 229 -5.53 18.94 6.43
N SER A 230 -4.31 18.61 6.05
CA SER A 230 -3.11 19.45 6.24
C SER A 230 -2.84 20.29 4.97
N PRO A 231 -1.96 21.30 5.02
CA PRO A 231 -1.42 21.91 3.80
C PRO A 231 -0.70 20.86 2.93
N TRP A 232 -1.06 20.78 1.65
CA TRP A 232 -0.46 19.83 0.68
C TRP A 232 1.08 19.89 0.60
N ILE A 233 1.66 21.07 0.85
CA ILE A 233 3.11 21.29 0.84
C ILE A 233 3.83 20.50 1.94
N GLU A 234 3.14 20.15 3.03
CA GLU A 234 3.73 19.36 4.14
C GLU A 234 4.11 17.94 3.70
N ASP A 235 3.51 17.43 2.61
CA ASP A 235 3.75 16.08 2.12
C ASP A 235 4.88 15.99 1.06
N VAL A 236 5.39 17.14 0.59
CA VAL A 236 6.44 17.23 -0.45
C VAL A 236 7.79 16.64 -0.02
N PRO A 237 8.29 16.83 1.23
CA PRO A 237 9.58 16.27 1.65
C PRO A 237 9.65 14.75 1.50
N GLY A 238 8.59 14.03 1.88
CA GLY A 238 8.48 12.59 1.71
C GLY A 238 8.42 12.17 0.25
N ALA A 239 7.76 12.95 -0.62
CA ALA A 239 7.72 12.68 -2.06
C ALA A 239 9.12 12.79 -2.69
N LEU A 240 9.92 13.77 -2.27
CA LEU A 240 11.32 13.89 -2.69
C LEU A 240 12.17 12.70 -2.22
N VAL A 241 12.00 12.27 -0.97
CA VAL A 241 12.72 11.09 -0.44
C VAL A 241 12.29 9.82 -1.17
N ALA A 242 10.99 9.62 -1.40
CA ALA A 242 10.49 8.48 -2.17
C ALA A 242 11.07 8.46 -3.58
N LEU A 243 11.08 9.60 -4.28
CA LEU A 243 11.64 9.68 -5.63
C LEU A 243 13.15 9.36 -5.62
N ALA A 244 13.91 9.92 -4.68
CA ALA A 244 15.34 9.63 -4.55
C ALA A 244 15.63 8.15 -4.24
N MET A 245 14.85 7.56 -3.32
CA MET A 245 14.94 6.14 -2.97
C MET A 245 14.54 5.24 -4.14
N TRP A 246 13.53 5.64 -4.92
CA TRP A 246 13.11 4.90 -6.11
C TRP A 246 14.17 4.91 -7.20
N VAL A 247 14.80 6.07 -7.48
CA VAL A 247 15.92 6.16 -8.43
C VAL A 247 17.09 5.31 -7.97
N LEU A 248 17.50 5.44 -6.70
CA LEU A 248 18.60 4.65 -6.13
C LEU A 248 18.28 3.15 -6.18
N GLY A 249 17.08 2.76 -5.77
CA GLY A 249 16.64 1.36 -5.79
C GLY A 249 16.57 0.79 -7.20
N SER A 250 16.08 1.57 -8.17
CA SER A 250 16.05 1.17 -9.59
C SER A 250 17.47 1.00 -10.16
N PHE A 251 18.40 1.88 -9.79
CA PHE A 251 19.80 1.77 -10.17
C PHE A 251 20.46 0.51 -9.57
N LEU A 252 20.22 0.24 -8.29
CA LEU A 252 20.73 -0.97 -7.62
C LEU A 252 20.12 -2.25 -8.21
N LEU A 253 18.81 -2.23 -8.50
CA LEU A 253 18.14 -3.35 -9.15
C LEU A 253 18.72 -3.59 -10.54
N ARG A 254 18.97 -2.54 -11.31
CA ARG A 254 19.61 -2.66 -12.62
C ARG A 254 20.96 -3.38 -12.50
N ILE A 255 21.82 -2.98 -11.56
CA ILE A 255 23.11 -3.66 -11.31
C ILE A 255 22.88 -5.14 -10.95
N TYR A 256 21.91 -5.43 -10.09
CA TYR A 256 21.59 -6.81 -9.71
C TYR A 256 21.15 -7.65 -10.93
N LEU A 257 20.25 -7.12 -11.75
CA LEU A 257 19.74 -7.81 -12.93
C LEU A 257 20.81 -7.98 -14.01
N THR A 258 21.62 -6.97 -14.30
CA THR A 258 22.71 -7.09 -15.29
C THR A 258 23.77 -8.10 -14.86
N ASN A 259 24.00 -8.28 -13.56
CA ASN A 259 25.00 -9.23 -13.07
C ASN A 259 24.46 -10.66 -12.86
N THR A 260 23.18 -10.80 -12.57
CA THR A 260 22.57 -12.08 -12.15
C THR A 260 21.65 -12.68 -13.23
N VAL A 261 21.02 -11.81 -14.04
CA VAL A 261 19.98 -12.16 -15.01
C VAL A 261 20.49 -12.09 -16.45
N GLU A 262 21.44 -11.20 -16.78
CA GLU A 262 22.09 -11.20 -18.10
C GLU A 262 23.19 -12.28 -18.16
N GLY A 263 22.77 -13.53 -18.41
CA GLY A 263 23.64 -14.71 -18.56
C GLY A 263 22.84 -16.02 -18.70
N PRO A 264 23.47 -17.21 -18.70
CA PRO A 264 22.76 -18.48 -18.56
C PRO A 264 22.16 -18.56 -17.15
N THR A 265 20.97 -18.00 -16.97
CA THR A 265 20.32 -17.96 -15.65
C THR A 265 19.73 -19.32 -15.30
N ILE A 266 19.88 -19.73 -14.04
CA ILE A 266 19.16 -20.88 -13.48
C ILE A 266 17.63 -20.63 -13.41
N TYR A 267 17.23 -19.36 -13.51
CA TYR A 267 15.83 -18.93 -13.42
C TYR A 267 15.10 -19.00 -14.77
N GLY A 268 15.82 -19.05 -15.90
CA GLY A 268 15.26 -19.19 -17.24
C GLY A 268 14.12 -18.21 -17.50
N SER A 269 12.94 -18.74 -17.82
CA SER A 269 11.73 -17.94 -18.11
C SER A 269 11.14 -17.20 -16.91
N LEU A 270 11.54 -17.51 -15.68
CA LEU A 270 11.06 -16.83 -14.46
C LEU A 270 11.84 -15.54 -14.14
N ALA A 271 12.98 -15.31 -14.80
CA ALA A 271 13.84 -14.18 -14.46
C ALA A 271 13.15 -12.82 -14.64
N ALA A 272 12.40 -12.67 -15.72
CA ALA A 272 11.77 -11.41 -16.07
C ALA A 272 10.51 -11.08 -15.23
N PRO A 273 9.58 -12.02 -14.92
CA PRO A 273 8.51 -11.76 -13.95
C PRO A 273 9.05 -11.43 -12.55
N VAL A 274 10.13 -12.09 -12.12
CA VAL A 274 10.81 -11.79 -10.86
C VAL A 274 11.42 -10.39 -10.88
N ALA A 275 12.05 -9.98 -11.99
CA ALA A 275 12.58 -8.63 -12.14
C ALA A 275 11.50 -7.55 -12.02
N VAL A 276 10.34 -7.77 -12.65
CA VAL A 276 9.18 -6.87 -12.54
C VAL A 276 8.66 -6.83 -11.10
N LEU A 277 8.51 -7.99 -10.44
CA LEU A 277 8.07 -8.05 -9.04
C LEU A 277 9.02 -7.27 -8.11
N LEU A 278 10.33 -7.44 -8.28
CA LEU A 278 11.35 -6.72 -7.52
C LEU A 278 11.30 -5.22 -7.77
N TRP A 279 11.12 -4.79 -9.03
CA TRP A 279 11.02 -3.38 -9.38
C TRP A 279 9.78 -2.72 -8.77
N ILE A 280 8.62 -3.39 -8.84
CA ILE A 280 7.40 -2.91 -8.18
C ILE A 280 7.60 -2.90 -6.65
N GLY A 281 8.23 -3.93 -6.08
CA GLY A 281 8.55 -4.01 -4.65
C GLY A 281 9.42 -2.87 -4.16
N ILE A 282 10.49 -2.55 -4.89
CA ILE A 282 11.36 -1.41 -4.60
C ILE A 282 10.60 -0.09 -4.72
N SER A 283 9.70 0.01 -5.72
CA SER A 283 8.85 1.19 -5.91
C SER A 283 7.88 1.39 -4.74
N ALA A 284 7.17 0.33 -4.35
CA ALA A 284 6.28 0.35 -3.20
C ALA A 284 7.03 0.68 -1.89
N PHE A 285 8.22 0.09 -1.71
CA PHE A 285 9.08 0.37 -0.57
C PHE A 285 9.49 1.86 -0.52
N ALA A 286 9.95 2.42 -1.64
CA ALA A 286 10.34 3.83 -1.72
C ALA A 286 9.18 4.77 -1.36
N VAL A 287 7.97 4.49 -1.87
CA VAL A 287 6.75 5.26 -1.55
C VAL A 287 6.43 5.19 -0.05
N LEU A 288 6.48 4.01 0.56
CA LEU A 288 6.19 3.85 1.98
C LEU A 288 7.26 4.48 2.89
N VAL A 289 8.54 4.45 2.48
CA VAL A 289 9.60 5.18 3.19
C VAL A 289 9.37 6.70 3.12
N GLY A 290 8.97 7.23 1.96
CA GLY A 290 8.60 8.65 1.85
C GLY A 290 7.44 9.03 2.76
N ALA A 291 6.41 8.17 2.85
CA ALA A 291 5.32 8.36 3.80
C ALA A 291 5.78 8.35 5.26
N ALA A 292 6.68 7.42 5.62
CA ALA A 292 7.25 7.35 6.97
C ALA A 292 8.07 8.61 7.31
N VAL A 293 8.74 9.22 6.33
CA VAL A 293 9.40 10.53 6.52
C VAL A 293 8.38 11.62 6.82
N ASN A 294 7.29 11.73 6.04
CA ASN A 294 6.27 12.73 6.30
C ASN A 294 5.61 12.53 7.67
N ALA A 295 5.30 11.29 8.04
CA ALA A 295 4.76 10.98 9.36
C ALA A 295 5.72 11.35 10.50
N ALA A 296 7.03 11.09 10.34
CA ALA A 296 8.05 11.50 11.31
C ALA A 296 8.15 13.03 11.45
N ILE A 297 8.07 13.76 10.32
CA ILE A 297 8.04 15.23 10.31
C ILE A 297 6.79 15.74 11.04
N ASP A 298 5.61 15.21 10.75
CA ASP A 298 4.34 15.58 11.39
C ASP A 298 4.26 15.15 12.87
N ARG A 299 5.07 14.19 13.34
CA ARG A 299 5.22 13.92 14.79
C ARG A 299 5.98 15.02 15.51
N VAL A 300 7.02 15.57 14.88
CA VAL A 300 7.85 16.64 15.46
C VAL A 300 7.17 18.01 15.33
N TRP A 301 6.55 18.28 14.19
CA TRP A 301 5.82 19.51 13.90
C TRP A 301 4.39 19.20 13.43
N PRO A 302 3.52 18.75 14.35
CA PRO A 302 2.17 18.37 13.97
C PRO A 302 1.37 19.56 13.48
N SER A 303 0.62 19.35 12.40
CA SER A 303 -0.44 20.27 12.02
C SER A 303 -1.53 20.28 13.11
N VAL A 304 -2.24 21.41 13.27
CA VAL A 304 -3.33 21.50 14.27
C VAL A 304 -4.41 20.45 13.98
N ALA A 305 -4.72 20.23 12.70
CA ALA A 305 -5.68 19.22 12.28
C ALA A 305 -5.21 17.82 12.68
N THR A 306 -3.97 17.46 12.38
CA THR A 306 -3.44 16.12 12.69
C THR A 306 -3.31 15.87 14.18
N ALA A 307 -2.83 16.85 14.95
CA ALA A 307 -2.75 16.76 16.41
C ALA A 307 -4.13 16.50 17.03
N SER A 308 -5.12 17.32 16.67
CA SER A 308 -6.47 17.20 17.24
C SER A 308 -7.15 15.87 16.89
N ALA A 309 -6.89 15.35 15.69
CA ALA A 309 -7.44 14.07 15.25
C ALA A 309 -6.76 12.87 15.93
N ARG A 310 -5.44 12.92 16.16
CA ARG A 310 -4.75 11.88 16.96
C ARG A 310 -5.27 11.84 18.38
N GLU A 311 -5.41 12.99 19.04
CA GLU A 311 -5.98 13.07 20.39
C GLU A 311 -7.44 12.59 20.45
N ALA A 312 -8.24 12.82 19.41
CA ALA A 312 -9.59 12.28 19.31
C ALA A 312 -9.58 10.75 19.13
N ASN A 313 -8.66 10.22 18.32
CA ASN A 313 -8.53 8.80 18.07
C ASN A 313 -8.05 8.03 19.31
N GLU A 314 -7.09 8.59 20.05
CA GLU A 314 -6.62 8.05 21.33
C GLU A 314 -7.76 7.96 22.36
N ARG A 315 -8.55 9.04 22.50
CA ARG A 315 -9.73 9.04 23.40
C ARG A 315 -10.77 8.00 23.00
N ALA A 316 -11.00 7.80 21.70
CA ALA A 316 -11.92 6.78 21.22
C ALA A 316 -11.43 5.36 21.59
N ARG A 317 -10.13 5.08 21.41
CA ARG A 317 -9.53 3.79 21.80
C ARG A 317 -9.58 3.54 23.29
N GLU A 318 -9.29 4.55 24.10
CA GLU A 318 -9.37 4.44 25.56
C GLU A 318 -10.80 4.12 26.00
N ALA A 319 -11.81 4.75 25.38
CA ALA A 319 -13.21 4.45 25.65
C ALA A 319 -13.61 3.02 25.23
N GLU A 320 -13.17 2.57 24.04
CA GLU A 320 -13.41 1.20 23.57
C GLU A 320 -12.73 0.16 24.48
N ALA A 321 -11.47 0.39 24.87
CA ALA A 321 -10.75 -0.48 25.78
C ALA A 321 -11.42 -0.56 27.16
N ALA A 322 -11.89 0.58 27.70
CA ALA A 322 -12.63 0.61 28.96
C ALA A 322 -13.95 -0.18 28.87
N GLN A 323 -14.67 -0.09 27.75
CA GLN A 323 -15.89 -0.87 27.52
C GLN A 323 -15.60 -2.37 27.43
N LEU A 324 -14.52 -2.78 26.77
CA LEU A 324 -14.12 -4.19 26.69
C LEU A 324 -13.73 -4.75 28.06
N ILE A 325 -12.98 -3.99 28.86
CA ILE A 325 -12.61 -4.38 30.23
C ILE A 325 -13.88 -4.50 31.10
N ALA A 326 -14.81 -3.55 31.00
CA ALA A 326 -16.07 -3.59 31.74
C ALA A 326 -16.93 -4.81 31.34
N ARG A 327 -17.01 -5.14 30.04
CA ARG A 327 -17.70 -6.34 29.56
C ARG A 327 -17.03 -7.63 30.04
N ALA A 328 -15.70 -7.69 30.00
CA ALA A 328 -14.95 -8.85 30.49
C ALA A 328 -15.10 -9.03 32.01
N ALA A 329 -15.11 -7.94 32.78
CA ALA A 329 -15.36 -7.97 34.22
C ALA A 329 -16.80 -8.43 34.54
N ALA A 330 -17.80 -7.92 33.81
CA ALA A 330 -19.18 -8.35 33.96
C ALA A 330 -19.37 -9.84 33.63
N TRP A 331 -18.69 -10.34 32.59
CA TRP A 331 -18.71 -11.75 32.24
C TRP A 331 -18.08 -12.64 33.32
N ARG A 332 -16.94 -12.22 33.91
CA ARG A 332 -16.33 -12.93 35.04
C ARG A 332 -17.23 -12.97 36.27
N ALA A 333 -17.87 -11.85 36.60
CA ALA A 333 -18.78 -11.79 37.74
C ALA A 333 -20.01 -12.71 37.57
N MET A 334 -20.54 -12.85 36.35
CA MET A 334 -21.60 -13.84 36.06
C MET A 334 -21.09 -15.27 36.22
N ALA A 335 -19.90 -15.58 35.71
CA ALA A 335 -19.32 -16.92 35.82
C ALA A 335 -18.99 -17.32 37.27
N GLU A 336 -18.56 -16.36 38.11
CA GLU A 336 -18.35 -16.59 39.54
C GLU A 336 -19.68 -16.75 40.30
N GLY A 337 -20.71 -15.98 39.95
CA GLY A 337 -22.05 -16.11 40.54
C GLY A 337 -22.75 -17.44 40.20
N GLU A 338 -22.58 -17.96 38.98
CA GLU A 338 -23.07 -19.31 38.62
C GLU A 338 -22.34 -20.43 39.39
N SER A 339 -21.09 -20.21 39.82
CA SER A 339 -20.34 -21.22 40.58
C SER A 339 -20.67 -21.31 42.07
N GLU A 340 -21.28 -20.27 42.67
CA GLU A 340 -21.75 -20.30 44.06
C GLU A 340 -23.14 -20.94 44.21
N ASP A 341 -23.97 -20.93 43.16
CA ASP A 341 -25.32 -21.53 43.18
C ASP A 341 -25.34 -23.03 42.83
N ASP A 342 -24.25 -23.59 42.27
CA ASP A 342 -24.11 -25.00 41.86
C ASP A 342 -23.31 -25.87 42.87
N GLU A 343 -23.19 -25.47 44.15
CA GLU A 343 -22.52 -26.28 45.19
C GLU A 343 -23.38 -27.42 45.79
N ASP A 344 -24.62 -27.66 45.33
CA ASP A 344 -25.49 -28.72 45.89
C ASP A 344 -26.21 -29.64 44.89
N ASP A 345 -25.68 -29.84 43.69
CA ASP A 345 -26.11 -31.00 42.87
C ASP A 345 -24.92 -31.67 42.20
N GLY A 346 -24.72 -32.95 42.52
CA GLY A 346 -23.59 -33.74 42.08
C GLY A 346 -23.42 -33.72 40.56
N MET A 347 -22.39 -33.00 40.11
CA MET A 347 -21.89 -33.00 38.73
C MET A 347 -21.80 -34.44 38.19
N PRO A 348 -22.57 -34.80 37.14
CA PRO A 348 -22.31 -36.03 36.40
C PRO A 348 -20.97 -35.84 35.68
N SER A 349 -20.04 -36.77 35.89
CA SER A 349 -18.75 -36.77 35.22
C SER A 349 -18.92 -36.93 33.70
N GLU A 350 -19.01 -35.82 32.98
CA GLU A 350 -19.12 -35.82 31.50
C GLU A 350 -17.79 -36.08 30.79
N PHE A 351 -16.70 -36.32 31.51
CA PHE A 351 -15.45 -36.79 30.92
C PHE A 351 -15.37 -38.31 30.98
N PRO A 352 -15.44 -39.02 29.84
CA PRO A 352 -15.12 -40.43 29.81
C PRO A 352 -13.65 -40.58 30.23
N GLU A 353 -13.38 -41.34 31.28
CA GLU A 353 -12.02 -41.66 31.81
C GLU A 353 -11.02 -42.16 30.73
N ARG A 354 -11.51 -42.49 29.53
CA ARG A 354 -10.71 -42.86 28.37
C ARG A 354 -9.83 -41.71 27.85
N TRP A 355 -10.20 -40.45 28.07
CA TRP A 355 -9.50 -39.28 27.52
C TRP A 355 -8.45 -38.68 28.48
N SER A 356 -8.50 -39.00 29.77
CA SER A 356 -7.47 -38.56 30.74
C SER A 356 -6.11 -39.22 30.50
N LYS A 357 -6.06 -40.36 29.80
CA LYS A 357 -4.82 -41.02 29.37
C LYS A 357 -4.10 -40.35 28.19
N PHE A 358 -4.74 -39.39 27.51
CA PHE A 358 -4.19 -38.71 26.33
C PHE A 358 -3.65 -37.31 26.61
N LEU A 359 -3.85 -36.78 27.83
CA LEU A 359 -3.18 -35.57 28.24
C LEU A 359 -1.70 -35.90 28.53
N PRO A 360 -0.75 -35.19 27.91
CA PRO A 360 0.66 -35.34 28.26
C PRO A 360 0.83 -35.02 29.76
N PRO A 361 1.54 -35.86 30.54
CA PRO A 361 1.74 -35.57 31.96
C PRO A 361 2.42 -34.21 32.12
N GLU A 362 1.92 -33.41 33.06
CA GLU A 362 2.31 -32.00 33.26
C GLU A 362 3.78 -31.78 33.64
N ASP A 363 4.54 -32.85 33.83
CA ASP A 363 5.91 -32.78 34.32
C ASP A 363 6.95 -32.70 33.19
N TYR A 364 7.02 -31.54 32.54
CA TYR A 364 8.08 -31.19 31.59
C TYR A 364 9.47 -31.14 32.25
N SER A 365 9.54 -30.99 33.58
CA SER A 365 10.80 -30.81 34.32
C SER A 365 11.62 -32.10 34.45
N SER A 366 10.96 -33.26 34.36
CA SER A 366 11.58 -34.57 34.49
C SER A 366 12.44 -34.99 33.27
N ARG A 367 12.20 -34.40 32.08
CA ARG A 367 12.93 -34.75 30.84
C ARG A 367 14.27 -34.03 30.66
N LEU A 368 14.53 -32.96 31.40
CA LEU A 368 15.77 -32.18 31.30
C LEU A 368 16.87 -32.63 32.27
N ARG A 369 16.63 -33.64 33.12
CA ARG A 369 17.61 -34.15 34.10
C ARG A 369 18.22 -35.52 33.79
N LYS A 370 17.99 -36.07 32.60
CA LYS A 370 18.74 -37.24 32.10
C LYS A 370 19.12 -37.05 30.65
N HIS A 371 20.19 -36.29 30.41
CA HIS A 371 21.40 -36.74 29.71
C HIS A 371 22.44 -35.63 29.65
#